data_AF-Q3SR68-F1
#
_entry.id   AF-Q3SR68-F1
#
_cell.length_a   1.000
_cell.length_b   1.000
_cell.length_c   1.000
_cell.angle_alpha   90.00
_cell.angle_beta   90.00
_cell.angle_gamma   90.00
#
_symmetry.space_group_name_H-M   'P 1'
#
loop_
_entity.id
_entity.type
_entity.pdbx_description
1 polymer ?
#
loop_
_entity_poly.entity_id
_entity_poly.type
_entity_poly.pdbx_seq_one_letter_code
_entity_poly.pdbx_strand_id
1 'polypeptide(L)'
;MALPIISADQRLAEQRGVKGTIFGKSGIGKTSLLWTLDPATTLFIDLEAGDLAIEGWSGDSVRPRTWAECRDFAVFIGGPNPALRDDQVYSDAHYAAVCERFGDPAALDRYHTVFIDSITVAGRLCFQWCKGQPEAFSEKTGKPDVRGAYGLHGREMIAWLTHLQHTRAKCPSSDELRLFRGHGNGGSGSSGFEVRRPAGDAASVFGGWSGV
;
A
#
# COMPACT_ATOMS: atom_id res chain seq x y z
N MET A 1 19.51 -18.26 -25.46
CA MET A 1 19.02 -17.69 -24.18
C MET A 1 18.62 -18.86 -23.29
N ALA A 2 19.11 -18.91 -22.05
CA ALA A 2 18.72 -19.94 -21.10
C ALA A 2 17.30 -19.65 -20.58
N LEU A 3 16.51 -20.70 -20.34
CA LEU A 3 15.21 -20.57 -19.66
C LEU A 3 15.45 -19.94 -18.27
N PRO A 4 14.75 -18.85 -17.90
CA PRO A 4 14.95 -18.16 -16.63
C PRO A 4 14.27 -18.92 -15.47
N ILE A 5 14.67 -20.16 -15.25
CA ILE A 5 14.15 -21.01 -14.17
C ILE A 5 14.97 -20.71 -12.90
N ILE A 6 14.32 -20.18 -11.87
CA ILE A 6 14.91 -20.04 -10.54
C ILE A 6 14.81 -21.35 -9.76
N SER A 7 15.89 -21.74 -9.07
CA SER A 7 15.91 -22.94 -8.24
C SER A 7 15.12 -22.74 -6.94
N ALA A 8 14.81 -23.84 -6.24
CA ALA A 8 14.18 -23.77 -4.92
C ALA A 8 15.05 -23.00 -3.91
N ASP A 9 16.37 -23.21 -3.94
CA ASP A 9 17.31 -22.52 -3.06
C ASP A 9 17.39 -21.03 -3.37
N GLN A 10 17.40 -20.65 -4.66
CA GLN A 10 17.34 -19.25 -5.08
C GLN A 10 16.06 -18.57 -4.59
N ARG A 11 14.90 -19.24 -4.73
CA ARG A 11 13.61 -18.74 -4.24
C ARG A 11 13.55 -18.61 -2.71
N LEU A 12 14.25 -19.47 -1.97
CA LEU A 12 14.31 -19.42 -0.49
C LEU A 12 15.29 -18.37 0.01
N ALA A 13 16.35 -18.08 -0.75
CA ALA A 13 17.31 -17.03 -0.47
C ALA A 13 16.76 -15.62 -0.75
N GLU A 14 15.71 -15.50 -1.59
CA GLU A 14 15.02 -14.22 -1.82
C GLU A 14 14.35 -13.72 -0.53
N GLN A 15 14.73 -12.53 -0.09
CA GLN A 15 14.05 -11.84 0.99
C GLN A 15 12.61 -11.51 0.57
N ARG A 16 11.64 -12.06 1.30
CA ARG A 16 10.21 -11.84 1.03
C ARG A 16 9.66 -10.85 2.04
N GLY A 17 9.15 -9.73 1.55
CA GLY A 17 8.42 -8.81 2.41
C GLY A 17 7.01 -9.27 2.75
N VAL A 18 6.63 -9.10 4.01
CA VAL A 18 5.28 -9.31 4.54
C VAL A 18 4.43 -8.08 4.23
N LYS A 19 3.22 -8.32 3.75
CA LYS A 19 2.22 -7.28 3.49
C LYS A 19 1.02 -7.54 4.39
N GLY A 20 0.70 -6.59 5.23
CA GLY A 20 -0.40 -6.68 6.18
C GLY A 20 -1.29 -5.44 6.09
N THR A 21 -2.57 -5.63 6.38
CA THR A 21 -3.52 -4.53 6.51
C THR A 21 -4.11 -4.56 7.90
N ILE A 22 -4.13 -3.42 8.58
CA ILE A 22 -4.62 -3.29 9.94
C ILE A 22 -5.99 -2.63 9.89
N PHE A 23 -7.01 -3.34 10.36
CA PHE A 23 -8.38 -2.84 10.43
C PHE A 23 -8.82 -2.63 11.87
N GLY A 24 -9.63 -1.61 12.10
CA GLY A 24 -10.17 -1.32 13.42
C GLY A 24 -10.82 0.05 13.50
N LYS A 25 -11.70 0.24 14.48
CA LYS A 25 -12.40 1.50 14.73
C LYS A 25 -11.40 2.65 14.94
N SER A 26 -11.87 3.89 14.76
CA SER A 26 -11.05 5.07 15.11
C SER A 26 -10.68 5.01 16.60
N GLY A 27 -9.47 5.47 16.94
CA GLY A 27 -8.98 5.51 18.33
C GLY A 27 -8.51 4.18 18.92
N ILE A 28 -8.54 3.06 18.19
CA ILE A 28 -8.11 1.74 18.71
C ILE A 28 -6.57 1.55 18.74
N GLY A 29 -5.79 2.58 18.36
CA GLY A 29 -4.33 2.51 18.37
C GLY A 29 -3.67 1.93 17.11
N LYS A 30 -4.33 1.98 15.95
CA LYS A 30 -3.73 1.55 14.67
C LYS A 30 -2.43 2.29 14.37
N THR A 31 -2.47 3.62 14.45
CA THR A 31 -1.32 4.49 14.24
C THR A 31 -0.27 4.33 15.34
N SER A 32 -0.70 3.98 16.55
CA SER A 32 0.22 3.74 17.68
C SER A 32 1.14 2.52 17.45
N LEU A 33 0.81 1.62 16.53
CA LEU A 33 1.71 0.53 16.12
C LEU A 33 2.99 1.05 15.45
N LEU A 34 3.01 2.30 14.99
CA LEU A 34 4.23 2.92 14.45
C LEU A 34 5.34 3.00 15.52
N TRP A 35 4.98 3.13 16.80
CA TRP A 35 5.92 3.14 17.93
C TRP A 35 6.58 1.78 18.19
N THR A 36 6.07 0.69 17.63
CA THR A 36 6.68 -0.64 17.77
C THR A 36 7.71 -0.95 16.68
N LEU A 37 7.89 -0.04 15.72
CA LEU A 37 8.83 -0.16 14.61
C LEU A 37 10.08 0.67 14.87
N ASP A 38 11.22 0.27 14.30
CA ASP A 38 12.42 1.10 14.33
C ASP A 38 12.23 2.36 13.44
N PRO A 39 12.25 3.57 14.02
CA PRO A 39 12.07 4.81 13.27
C PRO A 39 13.18 5.07 12.24
N ALA A 40 14.40 4.56 12.46
CA ALA A 40 15.52 4.79 11.53
C ALA A 40 15.37 4.02 10.21
N THR A 41 14.59 2.94 10.23
CA THR A 41 14.38 2.04 9.09
C THR A 41 12.92 1.96 8.65
N THR A 42 12.06 2.86 9.14
CA THR A 42 10.64 2.93 8.79
C THR A 42 10.30 4.24 8.11
N LEU A 43 9.71 4.16 6.93
CA LEU A 43 9.07 5.28 6.24
C LEU A 43 7.58 5.31 6.56
N PHE A 44 7.10 6.42 7.12
CA PHE A 44 5.68 6.63 7.37
C PHE A 44 5.02 7.45 6.25
N ILE A 45 3.99 6.89 5.61
CA ILE A 45 3.12 7.61 4.67
C ILE A 45 1.87 8.05 5.43
N ASP A 46 1.84 9.32 5.81
CA ASP A 46 0.77 9.95 6.56
C ASP A 46 -0.21 10.65 5.62
N LEU A 47 -1.36 10.02 5.43
CA LEU A 47 -2.50 10.58 4.69
C LEU A 47 -3.58 11.16 5.60
N GLU A 48 -3.73 10.68 6.84
CA GLU A 48 -4.78 11.18 7.75
C GLU A 48 -4.52 12.62 8.21
N ALA A 49 -3.28 13.12 8.13
CA ALA A 49 -2.88 14.45 8.59
C ALA A 49 -3.31 14.73 10.05
N GLY A 50 -3.32 13.67 10.87
CA GLY A 50 -3.72 13.68 12.27
C GLY A 50 -2.51 13.54 13.17
N ASP A 51 -1.72 14.61 13.29
CA ASP A 51 -0.45 14.65 14.02
C ASP A 51 -0.55 14.24 15.50
N LEU A 52 -1.75 14.26 16.10
CA LEU A 52 -1.95 13.99 17.52
C LEU A 52 -1.58 12.56 17.97
N ALA A 53 -1.67 11.55 17.09
CA ALA A 53 -1.40 10.16 17.48
C ALA A 53 0.08 9.77 17.43
N ILE A 54 0.92 10.59 16.78
CA ILE A 54 2.35 10.33 16.53
C ILE A 54 3.24 11.53 16.89
N GLU A 55 2.69 12.51 17.63
CA GLU A 55 3.44 13.66 18.12
C GLU A 55 4.69 13.17 18.87
N GLY A 56 5.88 13.48 18.35
CA GLY A 56 7.16 13.06 18.91
C GLY A 56 7.75 11.75 18.36
N TRP A 57 7.12 11.06 17.40
CA TRP A 57 7.75 9.94 16.71
C TRP A 57 8.89 10.45 15.81
N SER A 58 10.08 9.86 15.94
CA SER A 58 11.31 10.39 15.34
C SER A 58 11.64 9.86 13.94
N GLY A 59 10.74 9.05 13.36
CA GLY A 59 10.94 8.49 12.02
C GLY A 59 10.56 9.44 10.90
N ASP A 60 11.04 9.12 9.69
CA ASP A 60 10.75 9.93 8.52
C ASP A 60 9.31 9.74 8.04
N SER A 61 8.71 10.83 7.56
CA SER A 61 7.35 10.80 7.03
C SER A 61 7.21 11.56 5.72
N VAL A 62 6.29 11.06 4.87
CA VAL A 62 5.80 11.76 3.68
C VAL A 62 4.29 11.93 3.78
N ARG A 63 3.78 13.06 3.28
CA ARG A 63 2.38 13.48 3.45
C ARG A 63 1.71 13.75 2.11
N PRO A 64 1.38 12.71 1.31
CA PRO A 64 0.67 12.93 0.04
C PRO A 64 -0.71 13.50 0.29
N ARG A 65 -1.06 14.54 -0.46
CA ARG A 65 -2.33 15.29 -0.36
C ARG A 65 -3.24 15.07 -1.55
N THR A 66 -2.72 14.49 -2.64
CA THR A 66 -3.48 14.22 -3.85
C THR A 66 -3.41 12.75 -4.25
N TRP A 67 -4.39 12.29 -5.05
CA TRP A 67 -4.32 10.94 -5.61
C TRP A 67 -3.11 10.74 -6.52
N ALA A 68 -2.71 11.78 -7.27
CA ALA A 68 -1.51 11.74 -8.08
C ALA A 68 -0.25 11.49 -7.23
N GLU A 69 -0.07 12.24 -6.14
CA GLU A 69 1.05 12.02 -5.21
C GLU A 69 1.03 10.62 -4.59
N CYS A 70 -0.15 10.06 -4.26
CA CYS A 70 -0.25 8.69 -3.78
C CYS A 70 0.31 7.67 -4.79
N ARG A 71 0.05 7.88 -6.09
CA ARG A 71 0.57 7.04 -7.18
C ARG A 71 2.05 7.29 -7.44
N ASP A 72 2.50 8.54 -7.34
CA ASP A 72 3.91 8.93 -7.47
C ASP A 72 4.76 8.23 -6.39
N PHE A 73 4.35 8.31 -5.11
CA PHE A 73 5.06 7.61 -4.04
C PHE A 73 5.01 6.10 -4.21
N ALA A 74 3.88 5.55 -4.67
CA ALA A 74 3.80 4.11 -4.92
C ALA A 74 4.78 3.65 -6.01
N VAL A 75 4.91 4.37 -7.13
CA VAL A 75 5.90 4.03 -8.17
C VAL A 75 7.33 4.27 -7.70
N PHE A 76 7.58 5.32 -6.92
CA PHE A 76 8.90 5.59 -6.37
C PHE A 76 9.36 4.48 -5.43
N ILE A 77 8.44 3.94 -4.63
CA ILE A 77 8.69 2.84 -3.69
C ILE A 77 8.76 1.48 -4.40
N GLY A 78 7.85 1.23 -5.34
CA GLY A 78 7.69 -0.06 -6.01
C GLY A 78 8.58 -0.29 -7.22
N GLY A 79 9.11 0.78 -7.80
CA GLY A 79 9.77 0.76 -9.10
C GLY A 79 8.78 0.72 -10.27
N PRO A 80 9.26 0.74 -11.51
CA PRO A 80 8.40 0.66 -12.68
C PRO A 80 7.85 -0.76 -12.88
N ASN A 81 6.70 -0.85 -13.53
CA ASN A 81 6.14 -2.10 -14.02
C ASN A 81 6.44 -2.24 -15.53
N PRO A 82 7.39 -3.11 -15.94
CA PRO A 82 7.82 -3.23 -17.33
C PRO A 82 6.74 -3.82 -18.26
N ALA A 83 5.63 -4.32 -17.71
CA ALA A 83 4.50 -4.80 -18.51
C ALA A 83 3.56 -3.67 -18.98
N LEU A 84 3.77 -2.44 -18.49
CA LEU A 84 2.93 -1.29 -18.81
C LEU A 84 3.58 -0.44 -19.90
N ARG A 85 2.74 0.15 -20.76
CA ARG A 85 3.18 1.12 -21.77
C ARG A 85 3.49 2.46 -21.13
N ASP A 86 4.31 3.27 -21.78
CA ASP A 86 4.75 4.58 -21.28
C ASP A 86 3.62 5.53 -20.88
N ASP A 87 2.47 5.47 -21.56
CA ASP A 87 1.29 6.30 -21.28
C ASP A 87 0.53 5.89 -20.00
N GLN A 88 0.89 4.77 -19.39
CA GLN A 88 0.17 4.20 -18.25
C GLN A 88 0.83 4.57 -16.92
N VAL A 89 0.01 4.69 -15.87
CA VAL A 89 0.50 4.84 -14.49
C VAL A 89 1.31 3.61 -14.11
N TYR A 90 2.44 3.84 -13.44
CA TYR A 90 3.45 2.84 -13.03
C TYR A 90 4.33 2.31 -14.17
N SER A 91 4.28 2.92 -15.36
CA SER A 91 5.22 2.64 -16.45
C SER A 91 6.65 3.09 -16.13
N ASP A 92 7.61 2.69 -16.96
CA ASP A 92 8.98 3.19 -16.92
C ASP A 92 9.05 4.72 -17.06
N ALA A 93 8.24 5.29 -17.97
CA ALA A 93 8.15 6.74 -18.16
C ALA A 93 7.60 7.45 -16.90
N HIS A 94 6.58 6.88 -16.25
CA HIS A 94 6.04 7.42 -15.00
C HIS A 94 7.08 7.38 -13.89
N TYR A 95 7.80 6.26 -13.74
CA TYR A 95 8.85 6.11 -12.76
C TYR A 95 9.99 7.11 -12.98
N ALA A 96 10.48 7.23 -14.20
CA ALA A 96 11.55 8.18 -14.56
C ALA A 96 11.15 9.62 -14.21
N ALA A 97 9.94 10.05 -14.58
CA ALA A 97 9.44 11.38 -14.26
C ALA A 97 9.33 11.63 -12.74
N VAL A 98 9.02 10.60 -11.96
CA VAL A 98 8.99 10.68 -10.50
C VAL A 98 10.40 10.73 -9.91
N CYS A 99 11.35 9.94 -10.40
CA CYS A 99 12.75 10.01 -10.00
C CYS A 99 13.38 11.37 -10.30
N GLU A 100 13.06 12.01 -11.43
CA GLU A 100 13.50 13.38 -11.70
C GLU A 100 12.98 14.39 -10.67
N ARG A 101 11.75 14.18 -10.17
CA ARG A 101 11.11 15.08 -9.18
C ARG A 101 11.54 14.80 -7.74
N PHE A 102 11.64 13.53 -7.36
CA PHE A 102 11.90 13.10 -5.97
C PHE A 102 13.37 12.81 -5.69
N GLY A 103 14.19 12.67 -6.73
CA GLY A 103 15.61 12.35 -6.64
C GLY A 103 15.89 10.85 -6.72
N ASP A 104 17.06 10.46 -6.19
CA ASP A 104 17.56 9.10 -6.30
C ASP A 104 16.71 8.11 -5.46
N PRO A 105 16.11 7.06 -6.07
CA PRO A 105 15.37 6.04 -5.34
C PRO A 105 16.22 5.25 -4.33
N ALA A 106 17.56 5.27 -4.45
CA ALA A 106 18.47 4.70 -3.45
C ALA A 106 18.30 5.34 -2.06
N ALA A 107 17.74 6.56 -1.98
CA ALA A 107 17.36 7.18 -0.70
C ALA A 107 16.36 6.31 0.09
N LEU A 108 15.59 5.45 -0.58
CA LEU A 108 14.67 4.54 0.07
C LEU A 108 15.34 3.30 0.65
N ASP A 109 16.58 2.96 0.26
CA ASP A 109 17.24 1.69 0.62
C ASP A 109 17.44 1.49 2.12
N ARG A 110 17.54 2.58 2.87
CA ARG A 110 17.57 2.55 4.35
C ARG A 110 16.27 2.07 4.98
N TYR A 111 15.14 2.24 4.30
CA TYR A 111 13.85 1.83 4.84
C TYR A 111 13.59 0.37 4.55
N HIS A 112 13.35 -0.37 5.61
CA HIS A 112 12.86 -1.73 5.60
C HIS A 112 11.34 -1.73 5.67
N THR A 113 10.73 -0.84 6.45
CA THR A 113 9.27 -0.80 6.61
C THR A 113 8.67 0.42 5.92
N VAL A 114 7.56 0.22 5.21
CA VAL A 114 6.69 1.32 4.78
C VAL A 114 5.37 1.16 5.51
N PHE A 115 5.07 2.09 6.39
CA PHE A 115 3.81 2.12 7.14
C PHE A 115 2.89 3.16 6.50
N ILE A 116 1.67 2.77 6.13
CA ILE A 116 0.73 3.65 5.43
C ILE A 116 -0.51 3.87 6.28
N ASP A 117 -0.75 5.10 6.72
CA ASP A 117 -1.96 5.47 7.45
C ASP A 117 -2.62 6.71 6.81
N SER A 118 -3.75 6.62 6.12
CA SER A 118 -4.64 5.46 5.99
C SER A 118 -5.06 5.18 4.56
N ILE A 119 -5.31 3.90 4.27
CA ILE A 119 -5.96 3.44 3.04
C ILE A 119 -7.33 4.12 2.87
N THR A 120 -8.01 4.45 3.98
CA THR A 120 -9.30 5.15 3.94
C THR A 120 -9.15 6.55 3.34
N VAL A 121 -8.11 7.31 3.71
CA VAL A 121 -7.87 8.64 3.13
C VAL A 121 -7.43 8.52 1.68
N ALA A 122 -6.53 7.58 1.37
CA ALA A 122 -6.13 7.29 -0.01
C ALA A 122 -7.37 7.01 -0.89
N GLY A 123 -8.32 6.23 -0.36
CA GLY A 123 -9.60 5.96 -0.99
C GLY A 123 -10.43 7.21 -1.25
N ARG A 124 -10.50 8.15 -0.29
CA ARG A 124 -11.20 9.43 -0.47
C ARG A 124 -10.55 10.30 -1.55
N LEU A 125 -9.21 10.40 -1.54
CA LEU A 125 -8.46 11.14 -2.57
C LEU A 125 -8.68 10.53 -3.96
N CYS A 126 -8.58 9.21 -4.05
CA CYS A 126 -8.85 8.45 -5.27
C CYS A 126 -10.26 8.73 -5.80
N PHE A 127 -11.28 8.60 -4.96
CA PHE A 127 -12.66 8.83 -5.37
C PHE A 127 -12.91 10.29 -5.78
N GLN A 128 -12.31 11.25 -5.08
CA GLN A 128 -12.38 12.66 -5.44
C GLN A 128 -11.75 12.93 -6.81
N TRP A 129 -10.60 12.33 -7.11
CA TRP A 129 -9.97 12.40 -8.43
C TRP A 129 -10.81 11.70 -9.52
N CYS A 130 -11.39 10.53 -9.22
CA CYS A 130 -12.21 9.75 -10.16
C CYS A 130 -13.43 10.53 -10.65
N LYS A 131 -14.09 11.31 -9.78
CA LYS A 131 -15.25 12.14 -10.17
C LYS A 131 -14.93 13.21 -11.23
N GLY A 132 -13.67 13.55 -11.43
CA GLY A 132 -13.22 14.49 -12.46
C GLY A 132 -12.80 13.83 -13.77
N GLN A 133 -12.82 12.50 -13.86
CA GLN A 133 -12.37 11.77 -15.05
C GLN A 133 -13.50 11.60 -16.07
N PRO A 134 -13.19 11.45 -17.37
CA PRO A 134 -14.18 11.27 -18.42
C PRO A 134 -15.17 10.13 -18.13
N GLU A 135 -14.71 9.02 -17.56
CA GLU A 135 -15.53 7.86 -17.21
C GLU A 135 -16.55 8.12 -16.11
N ALA A 136 -16.42 9.22 -15.37
CA ALA A 136 -17.40 9.68 -14.39
C ALA A 136 -18.51 10.53 -15.01
N PHE A 137 -18.61 10.61 -16.35
CA PHE A 137 -19.65 11.33 -17.06
C PHE A 137 -20.32 10.44 -18.13
N SER A 138 -21.63 10.58 -18.27
CA SER A 138 -22.40 9.86 -19.29
C SER A 138 -22.06 10.39 -20.69
N GLU A 139 -21.58 9.52 -21.59
CA GLU A 139 -21.33 9.88 -22.99
C GLU A 139 -22.58 10.44 -23.71
N LYS A 140 -23.78 9.97 -23.32
CA LYS A 140 -25.04 10.37 -23.95
C LYS A 140 -25.55 11.73 -23.46
N THR A 141 -25.30 12.08 -22.20
CA THR A 141 -25.96 13.23 -21.56
C THR A 141 -25.00 14.26 -20.97
N GLY A 142 -23.71 13.95 -20.87
CA GLY A 142 -22.69 14.75 -20.19
C GLY A 142 -22.88 14.87 -18.67
N LYS A 143 -23.92 14.24 -18.10
CA LYS A 143 -24.21 14.31 -16.67
C LYS A 143 -23.26 13.40 -15.87
N PRO A 144 -22.95 13.74 -14.61
CA PRO A 144 -22.17 12.88 -13.73
C PRO A 144 -22.76 11.46 -13.64
N ASP A 145 -21.95 10.45 -13.93
CA ASP A 145 -22.23 9.04 -13.74
C ASP A 145 -21.47 8.53 -12.51
N VAL A 146 -22.22 8.40 -11.42
CA VAL A 146 -21.69 7.89 -10.15
C VAL A 146 -21.21 6.43 -10.28
N ARG A 147 -21.82 5.62 -11.14
CA ARG A 147 -21.41 4.21 -11.33
C ARG A 147 -20.07 4.14 -12.03
N GLY A 148 -19.87 4.96 -13.07
CA GLY A 148 -18.59 5.10 -13.75
C GLY A 148 -17.47 5.56 -12.80
N ALA A 149 -17.74 6.55 -11.95
CA ALA A 149 -16.80 7.01 -10.93
C ALA A 149 -16.40 5.92 -9.92
N TYR A 150 -17.36 5.14 -9.40
CA TYR A 150 -17.05 4.02 -8.49
C TYR A 150 -16.30 2.87 -9.19
N GLY A 151 -16.64 2.58 -10.46
CA GLY A 151 -15.95 1.59 -11.25
C GLY A 151 -14.47 1.96 -11.48
N LEU A 152 -14.19 3.23 -11.79
CA LEU A 152 -12.82 3.72 -11.89
C LEU A 152 -12.10 3.70 -10.55
N HIS A 153 -12.77 4.17 -9.49
CA HIS A 153 -12.21 4.17 -8.13
C HIS A 153 -11.76 2.77 -7.68
N GLY A 154 -12.58 1.74 -7.91
CA GLY A 154 -12.22 0.37 -7.59
C GLY A 154 -10.97 -0.10 -8.34
N ARG A 155 -10.89 0.18 -9.66
CA ARG A 155 -9.72 -0.18 -10.47
C ARG A 155 -8.45 0.53 -10.01
N GLU A 156 -8.54 1.83 -9.75
CA GLU A 156 -7.41 2.66 -9.30
C GLU A 156 -6.90 2.21 -7.93
N MET A 157 -7.79 1.95 -6.97
CA MET A 157 -7.40 1.47 -5.64
C MET A 157 -6.77 0.08 -5.69
N ILE A 158 -7.32 -0.84 -6.49
CA ILE A 158 -6.72 -2.16 -6.69
C ILE A 158 -5.33 -2.02 -7.32
N ALA A 159 -5.20 -1.22 -8.38
CA ALA A 159 -3.91 -1.00 -9.04
C ALA A 159 -2.85 -0.45 -8.07
N TRP A 160 -3.22 0.53 -7.24
CA TRP A 160 -2.33 1.12 -6.24
C TRP A 160 -1.90 0.11 -5.16
N LEU A 161 -2.86 -0.62 -4.58
CA LEU A 161 -2.56 -1.65 -3.58
C LEU A 161 -1.72 -2.79 -4.15
N THR A 162 -2.06 -3.27 -5.36
CA THR A 162 -1.31 -4.32 -6.05
C THR A 162 0.11 -3.87 -6.35
N HIS A 163 0.30 -2.63 -6.80
CA HIS A 163 1.62 -2.09 -7.07
C HIS A 163 2.50 -2.09 -5.80
N LEU A 164 1.97 -1.58 -4.68
CA LEU A 164 2.65 -1.59 -3.38
C LEU A 164 2.90 -3.02 -2.84
N GLN A 165 2.01 -3.98 -3.12
CA GLN A 165 2.21 -5.38 -2.72
C GLN A 165 3.36 -6.06 -3.46
N HIS A 166 3.61 -5.64 -4.70
CA HIS A 166 4.68 -6.18 -5.54
C HIS A 166 6.05 -5.57 -5.24
N THR A 167 6.14 -4.55 -4.38
CA THR A 167 7.41 -4.08 -3.83
C THR A 167 8.10 -5.23 -3.07
N ARG A 168 9.21 -5.73 -3.64
CA ARG A 168 9.92 -6.91 -3.11
C ARG A 168 10.93 -6.56 -2.03
N ALA A 169 11.54 -5.38 -2.08
CA ALA A 169 12.71 -5.01 -1.30
C ALA A 169 12.44 -4.35 0.07
N LYS A 170 11.18 -4.22 0.49
CA LYS A 170 10.80 -3.51 1.72
C LYS A 170 10.05 -4.45 2.67
N CYS A 171 10.67 -4.82 3.79
CA CYS A 171 10.00 -5.45 4.94
C CYS A 171 10.72 -5.27 6.29
N PRO A 172 9.99 -5.16 7.42
CA PRO A 172 10.56 -5.34 8.76
C PRO A 172 11.16 -6.73 8.95
N SER A 173 12.15 -6.82 9.84
CA SER A 173 12.79 -8.07 10.23
C SER A 173 11.80 -9.05 10.90
N SER A 174 12.12 -10.34 10.93
CA SER A 174 11.28 -11.36 11.57
C SER A 174 11.04 -11.13 13.06
N ASP A 175 11.91 -10.34 13.73
CA ASP A 175 11.80 -10.01 15.15
C ASP A 175 10.79 -8.88 15.40
N GLU A 176 10.69 -7.90 14.50
CA GLU A 176 9.67 -6.85 14.53
C GLU A 176 8.26 -7.43 14.28
N LEU A 177 8.14 -8.44 13.41
CA LEU A 177 6.89 -9.16 13.17
C LEU A 177 6.39 -9.98 14.37
N ARG A 178 7.25 -10.32 15.34
CA ARG A 178 6.84 -11.00 16.58
C ARG A 178 6.16 -10.05 17.55
N LEU A 179 6.52 -8.76 17.58
CA LEU A 179 5.84 -7.73 18.37
C LEU A 179 4.37 -7.62 17.99
N PHE A 180 4.08 -7.67 16.69
CA PHE A 180 2.71 -7.67 16.16
C PHE A 180 1.87 -8.90 16.55
N ARG A 181 2.49 -10.06 16.80
CA ARG A 181 1.80 -11.26 17.32
C ARG A 181 1.69 -11.29 18.85
N GLY A 182 2.52 -10.52 19.57
CA GLY A 182 2.60 -10.53 21.03
C GLY A 182 1.49 -9.74 21.73
N HIS A 183 0.76 -8.87 21.04
CA HIS A 183 -0.43 -8.22 21.58
C HIS A 183 -1.68 -9.09 21.46
N GLY A 184 -1.66 -10.20 22.21
CA GLY A 184 -2.84 -10.99 22.52
C GLY A 184 -3.69 -10.29 23.59
N ASN A 185 -4.90 -9.89 23.20
CA ASN A 185 -6.13 -9.75 23.98
C ASN A 185 -6.01 -9.56 25.51
N GLY A 186 -6.16 -8.32 25.95
CA GLY A 186 -6.79 -7.98 27.22
C GLY A 186 -8.14 -7.31 26.97
N GLY A 187 -9.15 -8.06 26.54
CA GLY A 187 -10.51 -7.52 26.36
C GLY A 187 -11.35 -8.32 25.37
N SER A 188 -12.43 -8.91 25.86
CA SER A 188 -13.43 -9.64 25.08
C SER A 188 -14.02 -8.80 23.96
N GLY A 189 -13.73 -9.16 22.71
CA GLY A 189 -14.35 -8.55 21.54
C GLY A 189 -13.55 -8.85 20.28
N SER A 190 -14.08 -9.75 19.45
CA SER A 190 -13.58 -10.14 18.13
C SER A 190 -13.00 -8.97 17.31
N SER A 191 -11.66 -8.90 17.22
CA SER A 191 -10.95 -8.12 16.20
C SER A 191 -9.73 -8.92 15.75
N GLY A 192 -9.84 -9.49 14.54
CA GLY A 192 -8.80 -10.33 13.96
C GLY A 192 -7.69 -9.47 13.38
N PHE A 193 -6.48 -9.62 13.93
CA PHE A 193 -5.24 -9.12 13.34
C PHE A 193 -4.72 -10.18 12.35
N GLU A 194 -4.91 -9.98 11.05
CA GLU A 194 -4.48 -10.94 10.02
C GLU A 194 -3.20 -10.48 9.33
N VAL A 195 -2.06 -11.00 9.81
CA VAL A 195 -0.78 -10.89 9.09
C VAL A 195 -0.68 -12.08 8.14
N ARG A 196 -0.95 -11.83 6.86
CA ARG A 196 -0.84 -12.86 5.82
C ARG A 196 0.65 -13.07 5.50
N ARG A 197 1.22 -14.19 5.97
CA ARG A 197 2.53 -14.67 5.48
C ARG A 197 2.39 -15.00 4.00
N PRO A 198 3.40 -14.71 3.14
CA PRO A 198 3.39 -15.20 1.77
C PRO A 198 3.45 -16.73 1.76
N ALA A 199 2.28 -17.31 1.46
CA ALA A 199 1.91 -18.70 1.16
C ALA A 199 2.95 -19.80 1.42
N GLY A 200 2.68 -20.57 2.48
CA GLY A 200 2.97 -22.00 2.57
C GLY A 200 1.74 -22.88 2.29
N ASP A 201 0.52 -22.33 2.23
CA ASP A 201 -0.69 -23.08 1.89
C ASP A 201 -1.69 -22.18 1.16
N ALA A 202 -1.89 -22.46 -0.12
CA ALA A 202 -2.96 -21.89 -0.92
C ALA A 202 -4.20 -22.78 -0.77
N ALA A 203 -5.02 -22.51 0.25
CA ALA A 203 -6.40 -23.00 0.29
C ALA A 203 -7.26 -22.04 1.11
N SER A 204 -8.46 -21.75 0.58
CA SER A 204 -9.52 -20.86 1.09
C SER A 204 -9.37 -19.36 0.77
N VAL A 205 -9.84 -19.00 -0.43
CA VAL A 205 -10.37 -17.67 -0.75
C VAL A 205 -11.83 -17.90 -1.15
N PHE A 206 -12.75 -17.11 -0.57
CA PHE A 206 -14.22 -17.15 -0.69
C PHE A 206 -14.98 -18.10 0.23
N GLY A 207 -15.44 -17.57 1.35
CA GLY A 207 -16.59 -18.07 2.11
C GLY A 207 -17.27 -16.90 2.80
N GLY A 208 -18.37 -16.39 2.23
CA GLY A 208 -19.15 -15.34 2.88
C GLY A 208 -19.80 -14.28 1.98
N TRP A 209 -20.30 -14.66 0.80
CA TRP A 209 -21.33 -13.88 0.11
C TRP A 209 -22.56 -14.79 -0.03
N SER A 210 -23.44 -14.77 0.97
CA SER A 210 -24.78 -15.34 0.87
C SER A 210 -25.73 -14.20 0.62
N GLY A 211 -26.16 -14.07 -0.63
CA GLY A 211 -27.35 -13.30 -0.96
C GLY A 211 -28.59 -14.02 -0.42
N VAL A 212 -29.37 -13.30 0.39
CA VAL A 212 -30.83 -13.26 0.39
C VAL A 212 -31.21 -11.83 0.74
#